data_AF-A0A3V3HIQ4-F1
#
_entry.id   AF-A0A3V3HIQ4-F1
#
_cell.length_a   1.000
_cell.length_b   1.000
_cell.length_c   1.000
_cell.angle_alpha   90.00
_cell.angle_beta   90.00
_cell.angle_gamma   90.00
#
_symmetry.space_group_name_H-M   'P 1'
#
loop_
_entity.id
_entity.type
_entity.pdbx_description
1 polymer ?
#
loop_
_entity_poly.entity_id
_entity_poly.type
_entity_poly.pdbx_seq_one_letter_code
_entity_poly.pdbx_strand_id
1 'polypeptide(L)'
;MNSKIKKYLFYFILIILTLFAAYPAYKFYDTFHEYGFSTKNQDWANAGSFFGGIYSAIFTFISLIVLSATLILTKKYNNQQLEILLTSQRRTIFCSLFDKLTQKMDSIEYYKMGLNNEEHFFSMCETELFNDLHSIKEDGEWDAGDVIDLSVNLLQGDWFNINKPYYDVILITEEILNILDDAPEDDKRFFLAYMEANASTQRLYWLFCYMYAFRDNCSDILVRNTRTLRIPKGYV
;
A
#
# COMPACT_ATOMS: atom_id res chain seq x y z
N MET A 1 5.67 -31.54 3.58
CA MET A 1 6.16 -32.46 4.63
C MET A 1 4.99 -33.24 5.22
N ASN A 2 4.97 -34.57 5.07
CA ASN A 2 3.83 -35.43 5.38
C ASN A 2 3.37 -35.34 6.85
N SER A 3 2.05 -35.27 7.09
CA SER A 3 1.44 -35.20 8.43
C SER A 3 1.90 -36.34 9.36
N LYS A 4 2.13 -37.54 8.81
CA LYS A 4 2.67 -38.70 9.55
C LYS A 4 4.11 -38.47 10.05
N ILE A 5 4.96 -37.82 9.26
CA ILE A 5 6.36 -37.53 9.61
C ILE A 5 6.42 -36.56 10.81
N LYS A 6 5.54 -35.54 10.83
CA LYS A 6 5.44 -34.62 11.97
C LYS A 6 5.06 -35.34 13.27
N LYS A 7 4.15 -36.32 13.20
CA LYS A 7 3.76 -37.12 14.38
C LYS A 7 4.90 -37.97 14.92
N TYR A 8 5.62 -38.70 14.07
CA TYR A 8 6.77 -39.49 14.51
C TYR A 8 7.87 -38.61 15.11
N LEU A 9 8.13 -37.45 14.51
CA LEU A 9 9.11 -36.49 15.02
C LEU A 9 8.70 -35.91 16.38
N PHE A 10 7.41 -35.64 16.60
CA PHE A 10 6.88 -35.24 17.90
C PHE A 10 7.08 -36.31 18.97
N TYR A 11 6.72 -37.58 18.70
CA TYR A 11 6.94 -38.67 19.67
C TYR A 11 8.41 -38.89 19.98
N PHE A 12 9.29 -38.78 18.98
CA PHE A 12 10.72 -38.89 19.15
C PHE A 12 11.29 -37.80 20.07
N ILE A 13 10.88 -36.54 19.89
CA ILE A 13 11.26 -35.43 20.78
C ILE A 13 10.77 -35.67 22.20
N LEU A 14 9.55 -36.19 22.38
CA LEU A 14 8.96 -36.44 23.69
C LEU A 14 9.72 -37.52 24.46
N ILE A 15 10.15 -38.59 23.77
CA ILE A 15 11.01 -39.64 24.34
C ILE A 15 12.36 -39.04 24.78
N ILE A 16 13.01 -38.23 23.92
CA ILE A 16 14.27 -37.56 24.27
C ILE A 16 14.12 -36.67 25.50
N LEU A 17 13.05 -35.86 25.55
CA LEU A 17 12.77 -34.96 26.67
C LEU A 17 12.59 -35.73 27.97
N THR A 18 11.93 -36.89 27.90
CA THR A 18 11.69 -37.79 29.04
C THR A 18 12.98 -38.40 29.55
N LEU A 19 13.86 -38.86 28.65
CA LEU A 19 15.19 -39.38 29.00
C LEU A 19 16.07 -38.30 29.64
N PHE A 20 16.03 -37.08 29.09
CA PHE A 20 16.78 -35.94 29.64
C PHE A 20 16.26 -35.53 31.02
N ALA A 21 14.93 -35.53 31.21
CA ALA A 21 14.31 -35.26 32.49
C ALA A 21 14.62 -36.36 33.52
N ALA A 22 14.70 -37.63 33.13
CA ALA A 22 15.00 -38.74 34.02
C ALA A 22 16.49 -38.84 34.41
N TYR A 23 17.40 -38.21 33.65
CA TYR A 23 18.84 -38.35 33.85
C TYR A 23 19.34 -37.93 35.25
N PRO A 24 18.94 -36.78 35.83
CA PRO A 24 19.33 -36.42 37.20
C PRO A 24 18.80 -37.42 38.23
N ALA A 25 17.60 -37.96 38.02
CA ALA A 25 17.00 -38.95 38.92
C ALA A 25 17.74 -40.29 38.87
N TYR A 26 18.13 -40.71 37.66
CA TYR A 26 19.00 -41.86 37.46
C TYR A 26 20.36 -41.68 38.15
N LYS A 27 21.01 -40.52 37.97
CA LYS A 27 22.31 -40.23 38.61
C LYS A 27 22.23 -40.18 40.13
N PHE A 28 21.14 -39.64 40.67
CA PHE A 28 20.88 -39.66 42.11
C PHE A 28 20.72 -41.10 42.61
N TYR A 29 19.92 -41.93 41.93
CA TYR A 29 19.75 -43.33 42.29
C TYR A 29 21.08 -44.11 42.22
N ASP A 30 21.81 -44.01 41.10
CA ASP A 30 23.11 -44.66 40.90
C ASP A 30 24.10 -44.36 42.04
N THR A 31 24.11 -43.12 42.54
CA THR A 31 25.04 -42.70 43.59
C THR A 31 24.60 -43.09 45.00
N PHE A 32 23.28 -43.14 45.27
CA PHE A 32 22.74 -43.27 46.64
C PHE A 32 21.92 -44.54 46.89
N HIS A 33 21.74 -45.41 45.89
CA HIS A 33 20.86 -46.60 46.00
C HIS A 33 21.26 -47.57 47.11
N GLU A 34 22.56 -47.68 47.43
CA GLU A 34 23.07 -48.60 48.46
C GLU A 34 22.67 -48.22 49.89
N TYR A 35 22.27 -46.96 50.12
CA TYR A 35 21.97 -46.43 51.45
C TYR A 35 20.49 -46.56 51.87
N GLY A 36 19.63 -47.11 51.01
CA GLY A 36 18.18 -47.25 51.25
C GLY A 36 17.44 -45.90 51.29
N PHE A 37 16.13 -45.93 51.60
CA PHE A 37 15.35 -44.70 51.74
C PHE A 37 15.62 -44.02 53.08
N SER A 38 15.99 -42.74 53.06
CA SER A 38 16.21 -41.99 54.30
C SER A 38 14.89 -41.72 55.02
N THR A 39 14.88 -41.92 56.33
CA THR A 39 13.80 -41.54 57.24
C THR A 39 13.97 -40.12 57.80
N LYS A 40 15.10 -39.44 57.48
CA LYS A 40 15.38 -38.08 57.91
C LYS A 40 14.81 -37.07 56.92
N ASN A 41 13.96 -36.17 57.39
CA ASN A 41 13.39 -35.09 56.58
C ASN A 41 14.46 -34.19 55.93
N GLN A 42 15.62 -34.03 56.58
CA GLN A 42 16.72 -33.23 56.06
C GLN A 42 17.28 -33.77 54.73
N ASP A 43 17.32 -35.09 54.55
CA ASP A 43 17.89 -35.70 53.34
C ASP A 43 16.95 -35.50 52.15
N TRP A 44 15.64 -35.54 52.39
CA TRP A 44 14.61 -35.19 51.40
C TRP A 44 14.63 -33.71 51.03
N ALA A 45 14.88 -32.81 51.99
CA ALA A 45 15.04 -31.39 51.72
C ALA A 45 16.28 -31.10 50.83
N ASN A 46 17.39 -31.80 51.10
CA ASN A 46 18.62 -31.70 50.32
C ASN A 46 18.43 -32.26 48.90
N ALA A 47 17.77 -33.41 48.74
CA ALA A 47 17.43 -33.98 47.44
C ALA A 47 16.50 -33.05 46.64
N GLY A 48 15.48 -32.48 47.30
CA GLY A 48 14.59 -31.48 46.70
C GLY A 48 15.34 -30.26 46.19
N SER A 49 16.35 -29.80 46.94
CA SER A 49 17.20 -28.67 46.54
C SER A 49 18.13 -29.01 45.37
N PHE A 50 18.65 -30.23 45.29
CA PHE A 50 19.45 -30.70 44.15
C PHE A 50 18.62 -30.72 42.85
N PHE A 51 17.46 -31.37 42.86
CA PHE A 51 16.58 -31.41 41.69
C PHE A 51 16.02 -30.03 41.36
N GLY A 52 15.60 -29.28 42.37
CA GLY A 52 15.13 -27.90 42.22
C GLY A 52 16.17 -27.01 41.56
N GLY A 53 17.44 -27.10 41.96
CA GLY A 53 18.53 -26.34 41.36
C GLY A 53 18.76 -26.68 39.88
N ILE A 54 18.81 -27.98 39.54
CA ILE A 54 19.04 -28.44 38.16
C ILE A 54 17.85 -28.06 37.26
N TYR A 55 16.63 -28.43 37.64
CA TYR A 55 15.47 -28.16 36.80
C TYR A 55 15.14 -26.68 36.73
N SER A 56 15.29 -25.91 37.82
CA SER A 56 15.09 -24.47 37.77
C SER A 56 16.03 -23.81 36.76
N ALA A 57 17.33 -24.16 36.75
CA ALA A 57 18.27 -23.60 35.79
C ALA A 57 17.89 -23.93 34.33
N ILE A 58 17.47 -25.18 34.07
CA ILE A 58 17.02 -25.61 32.74
C ILE A 58 15.75 -24.87 32.33
N PHE A 59 14.74 -24.79 33.19
CA PHE A 59 13.48 -24.10 32.88
C PHE A 59 13.66 -22.60 32.72
N THR A 60 14.52 -21.95 33.50
CA THR A 60 14.86 -20.54 33.33
C THR A 60 15.52 -20.31 31.96
N PHE A 61 16.45 -21.17 31.56
CA PHE A 61 17.11 -21.06 30.25
C PHE A 61 16.12 -21.27 29.09
N ILE A 62 15.27 -22.30 29.17
CA ILE A 62 14.21 -22.55 28.18
C ILE A 62 13.25 -21.35 28.12
N SER A 63 12.85 -20.81 29.27
CA SER A 63 11.98 -19.64 29.36
C SER A 63 12.59 -18.43 28.65
N LEU A 64 13.89 -18.20 28.82
CA LEU A 64 14.60 -17.11 28.13
C LEU A 64 14.65 -17.33 26.61
N ILE A 65 14.88 -18.56 26.14
CA ILE A 65 14.84 -18.89 24.71
C ILE A 65 13.44 -18.64 24.15
N VAL A 66 12.40 -19.14 24.81
CA VAL A 66 11.02 -18.97 24.39
C VAL A 66 10.66 -17.49 24.33
N LEU A 67 10.99 -16.72 25.38
CA LEU A 67 10.75 -15.28 25.42
C LEU A 67 11.46 -14.56 24.27
N SER A 68 12.72 -14.90 24.00
CA SER A 68 13.49 -14.32 22.91
C SER A 68 12.86 -14.63 21.54
N ALA A 69 12.45 -15.89 21.32
CA ALA A 69 11.75 -16.29 20.10
C ALA A 69 10.41 -15.57 19.94
N THR A 70 9.64 -15.43 21.02
CA THR A 70 8.40 -14.65 21.03
C THR A 70 8.65 -13.21 20.66
N LEU A 71 9.65 -12.53 21.26
CA LEU A 71 9.97 -11.14 20.94
C LEU A 71 10.34 -10.94 19.46
N ILE A 72 11.15 -11.83 18.89
CA ILE A 72 11.52 -11.78 17.46
C ILE A 72 10.27 -11.92 16.59
N LEU A 73 9.42 -12.88 16.91
CA LEU A 73 8.19 -13.15 16.15
C LEU A 73 7.20 -11.98 16.27
N THR A 74 6.99 -11.45 17.47
CA THR A 74 6.15 -10.27 17.71
C THR A 74 6.67 -9.07 16.96
N LYS A 75 7.99 -8.80 16.97
CA LYS A 75 8.59 -7.70 16.21
C LYS A 75 8.31 -7.85 14.71
N LYS A 76 8.46 -9.06 14.17
CA LYS A 76 8.17 -9.33 12.75
C LYS A 76 6.70 -9.06 12.42
N TYR A 77 5.77 -9.56 13.22
CA TYR A 77 4.34 -9.33 12.99
C TYR A 77 3.93 -7.87 13.14
N ASN A 78 4.53 -7.13 14.07
CA ASN A 78 4.26 -5.71 14.24
C ASN A 78 4.72 -4.91 13.02
N ASN A 79 5.91 -5.20 12.47
CA ASN A 79 6.40 -4.53 11.27
C ASN A 79 5.51 -4.82 10.06
N GLN A 80 5.08 -6.07 9.87
CA GLN A 80 4.17 -6.44 8.79
C GLN A 80 2.80 -5.72 8.92
N GLN A 81 2.26 -5.64 10.13
CA GLN A 81 1.02 -4.90 10.39
C GLN A 81 1.20 -3.40 10.11
N LEU A 82 2.33 -2.82 10.47
CA LEU A 82 2.63 -1.41 10.19
C LEU A 82 2.67 -1.15 8.68
N GLU A 83 3.33 -2.00 7.89
CA GLU A 83 3.36 -1.86 6.42
C GLU A 83 1.95 -1.95 5.80
N ILE A 84 1.11 -2.88 6.28
CA ILE A 84 -0.28 -3.01 5.84
C ILE A 84 -1.08 -1.75 6.20
N LEU A 85 -0.91 -1.23 7.42
CA LEU A 85 -1.61 -0.02 7.88
C LEU A 85 -1.20 1.21 7.07
N LEU A 86 0.10 1.40 6.82
CA LEU A 86 0.59 2.51 6.00
C LEU A 86 0.06 2.44 4.57
N THR A 87 0.03 1.25 3.97
CA THR A 87 -0.54 1.02 2.64
C THR A 87 -2.04 1.32 2.62
N SER A 88 -2.78 0.81 3.60
CA SER A 88 -4.22 1.07 3.75
C SER A 88 -4.50 2.57 3.92
N GLN A 89 -3.74 3.25 4.77
CA GLN A 89 -3.90 4.68 5.03
C GLN A 89 -3.65 5.51 3.77
N ARG A 90 -2.58 5.23 3.02
CA ARG A 90 -2.29 5.92 1.75
C ARG A 90 -3.45 5.76 0.76
N ARG A 91 -4.01 4.55 0.63
CA ARG A 91 -5.17 4.30 -0.23
C ARG A 91 -6.40 5.07 0.23
N THR A 92 -6.68 5.08 1.53
CA THR A 92 -7.81 5.85 2.09
C THR A 92 -7.65 7.35 1.84
N ILE A 93 -6.44 7.91 2.02
CA ILE A 93 -6.16 9.32 1.75
C ILE A 93 -6.40 9.63 0.27
N PHE A 94 -5.85 8.80 -0.62
CA PHE A 94 -6.05 8.96 -2.07
C PHE A 94 -7.54 8.95 -2.43
N CYS A 95 -8.30 7.94 -2.02
CA CYS A 95 -9.73 7.85 -2.31
C CYS A 95 -10.47 9.07 -1.76
N SER A 96 -10.19 9.48 -0.52
CA SER A 96 -10.84 10.64 0.08
C SER A 96 -10.52 11.95 -0.64
N LEU A 97 -9.29 12.15 -1.11
CA LEU A 97 -8.92 13.33 -1.90
C LEU A 97 -9.58 13.29 -3.27
N PHE A 98 -9.62 12.13 -3.91
CA PHE A 98 -10.26 11.97 -5.21
C PHE A 98 -11.79 12.17 -5.13
N ASP A 99 -12.45 11.67 -4.08
CA ASP A 99 -13.88 11.91 -3.84
C ASP A 99 -14.17 13.40 -3.60
N LYS A 100 -13.26 14.10 -2.93
CA LYS A 100 -13.35 15.55 -2.74
C LYS A 100 -13.12 16.31 -4.05
N LEU A 101 -12.19 15.83 -4.88
CA LEU A 101 -11.94 16.36 -6.21
C LEU A 101 -13.20 16.24 -7.08
N THR A 102 -13.79 15.05 -7.15
CA THR A 102 -15.01 14.82 -7.95
C THR A 102 -16.18 15.66 -7.43
N GLN A 103 -16.39 15.73 -6.12
CA GLN A 103 -17.41 16.60 -5.52
C GLN A 103 -17.20 18.08 -5.90
N LYS A 104 -15.95 18.54 -5.89
CA LYS A 104 -15.62 19.92 -6.28
C LYS A 104 -15.84 20.16 -7.78
N MET A 105 -15.51 19.18 -8.61
CA MET A 105 -15.75 19.26 -10.05
C MET A 105 -17.24 19.25 -10.38
N ASP A 106 -18.04 18.46 -9.68
CA ASP A 106 -19.50 18.45 -9.83
C ASP A 106 -20.14 19.78 -9.39
N SER A 107 -19.46 20.55 -8.54
CA SER A 107 -19.88 21.87 -8.10
C SER A 107 -19.43 23.02 -9.01
N ILE A 108 -18.72 22.75 -10.12
CA ILE A 108 -18.29 23.78 -11.06
C ILE A 108 -19.49 24.47 -11.70
N GLU A 109 -19.56 25.78 -11.55
CA GLU A 109 -20.67 26.61 -12.02
C GLU A 109 -20.48 27.04 -13.48
N TYR A 110 -20.58 26.09 -14.41
CA TYR A 110 -20.40 26.31 -15.85
C TYR A 110 -21.25 27.48 -16.41
N TYR A 111 -22.44 27.72 -15.85
CA TYR A 111 -23.31 28.83 -16.26
C TYR A 111 -22.69 30.21 -16.04
N LYS A 112 -21.81 30.37 -15.04
CA LYS A 112 -21.06 31.62 -14.81
C LYS A 112 -20.04 31.89 -15.90
N MET A 113 -19.64 30.86 -16.65
CA MET A 113 -18.68 30.91 -17.75
C MET A 113 -19.38 30.97 -19.12
N GLY A 114 -20.71 31.13 -19.15
CA GLY A 114 -21.51 31.13 -20.37
C GLY A 114 -21.80 29.74 -20.93
N LEU A 115 -21.68 28.67 -20.12
CA LEU A 115 -21.88 27.29 -20.54
C LEU A 115 -23.05 26.64 -19.81
N ASN A 116 -23.82 25.81 -20.51
CA ASN A 116 -25.02 25.20 -19.92
C ASN A 116 -24.70 24.13 -18.87
N ASN A 117 -23.67 23.33 -19.10
CA ASN A 117 -23.25 22.23 -18.25
C ASN A 117 -21.82 21.78 -18.65
N GLU A 118 -21.33 20.76 -17.96
CA GLU A 118 -20.04 20.16 -18.24
C GLU A 118 -19.96 19.54 -19.66
N GLU A 119 -21.02 18.92 -20.15
CA GLU A 119 -21.04 18.34 -21.50
C GLU A 119 -20.83 19.42 -22.57
N HIS A 120 -21.44 20.60 -22.39
CA HIS A 120 -21.23 21.74 -23.26
C HIS A 120 -19.79 22.27 -23.19
N PHE A 121 -19.16 22.22 -22.01
CA PHE A 121 -17.75 22.52 -21.86
C PHE A 121 -16.87 21.54 -22.65
N PHE A 122 -17.10 20.23 -22.52
CA PHE A 122 -16.36 19.23 -23.29
C PHE A 122 -16.58 19.38 -24.79
N SER A 123 -17.82 19.59 -25.23
CA SER A 123 -18.16 19.79 -26.63
C SER A 123 -17.48 21.04 -27.22
N MET A 124 -17.38 22.13 -26.46
CA MET A 124 -16.60 23.30 -26.87
C MET A 124 -15.12 22.94 -27.04
N CYS A 125 -14.51 22.31 -26.03
CA CYS A 125 -13.09 21.95 -26.08
C CYS A 125 -12.77 21.00 -27.24
N GLU A 126 -13.63 19.99 -27.45
CA GLU A 126 -13.50 19.03 -28.54
C GLU A 126 -13.65 19.69 -29.91
N THR A 127 -14.60 20.62 -30.07
CA THR A 127 -14.82 21.33 -31.34
C THR A 127 -13.58 22.14 -31.73
N GLU A 128 -13.02 22.90 -30.79
CA GLU A 128 -11.80 23.69 -31.03
C GLU A 128 -10.60 22.77 -31.32
N LEU A 129 -10.39 21.74 -30.50
CA LEU A 129 -9.33 20.76 -30.72
C LEU A 129 -9.41 20.11 -32.10
N PHE A 130 -10.60 19.66 -32.53
CA PHE A 130 -10.75 19.04 -33.84
C PHE A 130 -10.62 20.03 -34.98
N ASN A 131 -11.01 21.29 -34.81
CA ASN A 131 -10.75 22.33 -35.81
C ASN A 131 -9.24 22.55 -35.99
N ASP A 132 -8.49 22.63 -34.90
CA ASP A 132 -7.03 22.78 -34.92
C ASP A 132 -6.36 21.55 -35.55
N LEU A 133 -6.76 20.34 -35.16
CA LEU A 133 -6.29 19.09 -35.79
C LEU A 133 -6.61 19.05 -37.29
N HIS A 134 -7.79 19.52 -37.71
CA HIS A 134 -8.16 19.60 -39.13
C HIS A 134 -7.38 20.67 -39.88
N SER A 135 -6.91 21.73 -39.22
CA SER A 135 -6.06 22.75 -39.84
C SER A 135 -4.63 22.24 -40.12
N ILE A 136 -4.15 21.29 -39.33
CA ILE A 136 -2.86 20.60 -39.54
C ILE A 136 -2.95 19.57 -40.68
N LYS A 137 -4.17 19.16 -41.04
CA LYS A 137 -4.51 18.09 -41.98
C LYS A 137 -4.14 18.34 -43.45
N GLU A 138 -3.47 19.43 -43.79
CA GLU A 138 -2.87 19.55 -45.12
C GLU A 138 -1.69 18.57 -45.32
N ASP A 139 -1.05 18.04 -44.25
CA ASP A 139 0.22 17.28 -44.38
C ASP A 139 0.35 15.88 -43.68
N GLY A 140 -0.63 15.31 -42.95
CA GLY A 140 -0.46 13.95 -42.37
C GLY A 140 -1.51 13.39 -41.39
N GLU A 141 -1.30 12.16 -40.91
CA GLU A 141 -1.99 11.57 -39.73
C GLU A 141 -1.41 12.19 -38.44
N TRP A 142 -2.27 12.62 -37.51
CA TRP A 142 -1.85 13.13 -36.20
C TRP A 142 -1.66 11.99 -35.19
N ASP A 143 -0.72 12.17 -34.26
CA ASP A 143 -0.48 11.21 -33.20
C ASP A 143 -1.03 11.66 -31.84
N ALA A 144 -0.82 10.83 -30.82
CA ALA A 144 -1.25 11.10 -29.45
C ALA A 144 -0.58 12.36 -28.85
N GLY A 145 0.65 12.66 -29.25
CA GLY A 145 1.39 13.85 -28.83
C GLY A 145 0.76 15.12 -29.39
N ASP A 146 0.42 15.13 -30.69
CA ASP A 146 -0.26 16.28 -31.33
C ASP A 146 -1.57 16.63 -30.61
N VAL A 147 -2.35 15.61 -30.28
CA VAL A 147 -3.62 15.76 -29.54
C VAL A 147 -3.40 16.40 -28.17
N ILE A 148 -2.37 15.97 -27.43
CA ILE A 148 -2.04 16.49 -26.11
C ILE A 148 -1.56 17.93 -26.22
N ASP A 149 -0.62 18.21 -27.12
CA ASP A 149 0.00 19.53 -27.28
C ASP A 149 -1.06 20.58 -27.67
N LEU A 150 -1.94 20.26 -28.61
CA LEU A 150 -3.07 21.15 -28.98
C LEU A 150 -4.06 21.32 -27.84
N SER A 151 -4.38 20.25 -27.10
CA SER A 151 -5.29 20.35 -25.95
C SER A 151 -4.71 21.24 -24.85
N VAL A 152 -3.40 21.15 -24.59
CA VAL A 152 -2.69 22.01 -23.64
C VAL A 152 -2.67 23.45 -24.12
N ASN A 153 -2.37 23.70 -25.40
CA ASN A 153 -2.38 25.03 -26.00
C ASN A 153 -3.76 25.68 -25.95
N LEU A 154 -4.82 24.93 -26.23
CA LEU A 154 -6.20 25.37 -26.13
C LEU A 154 -6.52 25.89 -24.72
N LEU A 155 -6.13 25.13 -23.69
CA LEU A 155 -6.36 25.49 -22.29
C LEU A 155 -5.53 26.70 -21.80
N GLN A 156 -4.55 27.15 -22.59
CA GLN A 156 -3.81 28.38 -22.36
C GLN A 156 -4.41 29.60 -23.09
N GLY A 157 -5.49 29.41 -23.85
CA GLY A 157 -6.20 30.48 -24.56
C GLY A 157 -6.89 31.49 -23.63
N ASP A 158 -7.24 32.64 -24.19
CA ASP A 158 -7.82 33.78 -23.45
C ASP A 158 -9.06 33.41 -22.65
N TRP A 159 -9.96 32.61 -23.23
CA TRP A 159 -11.20 32.19 -22.55
C TRP A 159 -10.90 31.40 -21.26
N PHE A 160 -9.92 30.50 -21.28
CA PHE A 160 -9.54 29.67 -20.14
C PHE A 160 -8.78 30.48 -19.08
N ASN A 161 -7.93 31.42 -19.51
CA ASN A 161 -7.24 32.33 -18.60
C ASN A 161 -8.20 33.25 -17.83
N ILE A 162 -9.31 33.64 -18.46
CA ILE A 162 -10.35 34.48 -17.84
C ILE A 162 -11.26 33.64 -16.92
N ASN A 163 -11.79 32.53 -17.42
CA ASN A 163 -12.84 31.77 -16.72
C ASN A 163 -12.30 30.75 -15.71
N LYS A 164 -11.08 30.24 -15.92
CA LYS A 164 -10.36 29.28 -15.05
C LYS A 164 -11.23 28.16 -14.48
N PRO A 165 -11.83 27.31 -15.34
CA PRO A 165 -12.85 26.33 -14.93
C PRO A 165 -12.40 25.35 -13.84
N TYR A 166 -11.11 25.02 -13.80
CA TYR A 166 -10.54 24.06 -12.85
C TYR A 166 -9.77 24.70 -11.68
N TYR A 167 -9.82 26.02 -11.51
CA TYR A 167 -8.98 26.71 -10.53
C TYR A 167 -9.12 26.18 -9.09
N ASP A 168 -10.35 25.93 -8.67
CA ASP A 168 -10.66 25.48 -7.31
C ASP A 168 -10.23 24.03 -7.02
N VAL A 169 -9.88 23.27 -8.07
CA VAL A 169 -9.49 21.86 -7.94
C VAL A 169 -7.99 21.63 -8.13
N ILE A 170 -7.23 22.63 -8.58
CA ILE A 170 -5.78 22.54 -8.85
C ILE A 170 -5.03 21.93 -7.67
N LEU A 171 -5.21 22.49 -6.47
CA LEU A 171 -4.45 22.06 -5.28
C LEU A 171 -4.75 20.60 -4.90
N ILE A 172 -5.99 20.16 -5.10
CA ILE A 172 -6.39 18.78 -4.79
C ILE A 172 -5.80 17.85 -5.85
N THR A 173 -5.87 18.23 -7.12
CA THR A 173 -5.30 17.46 -8.22
C THR A 173 -3.77 17.36 -8.11
N GLU A 174 -3.08 18.44 -7.74
CA GLU A 174 -1.63 18.44 -7.51
C GLU A 174 -1.25 17.45 -6.39
N GLU A 175 -1.98 17.45 -5.28
CA GLU A 175 -1.74 16.52 -4.18
C GLU A 175 -1.98 15.05 -4.61
N ILE A 176 -3.04 14.80 -5.39
CA ILE A 176 -3.34 13.47 -5.95
C ILE A 176 -2.20 13.00 -6.87
N LEU A 177 -1.69 13.88 -7.73
CA LEU A 177 -0.58 13.56 -8.63
C LEU A 177 0.72 13.27 -7.85
N ASN A 178 1.02 14.03 -6.80
CA ASN A 178 2.18 13.76 -5.94
C ASN A 178 2.07 12.40 -5.24
N ILE A 179 0.90 12.08 -4.65
CA ILE A 179 0.66 10.77 -4.04
C ILE A 179 0.81 9.65 -5.06
N LEU A 180 0.34 9.86 -6.30
CA LEU A 180 0.46 8.89 -7.37
C LEU A 180 1.93 8.68 -7.78
N ASP A 181 2.74 9.73 -7.88
CA ASP A 181 4.13 9.62 -8.31
C ASP A 181 4.99 8.86 -7.30
N ASP A 182 4.80 9.16 -6.01
CA ASP A 182 5.53 8.56 -4.87
C ASP A 182 5.07 7.14 -4.52
N ALA A 183 3.95 6.68 -5.07
CA ALA A 183 3.36 5.39 -4.70
C ALA A 183 4.11 4.18 -5.31
N PRO A 184 4.16 3.04 -4.60
CA PRO A 184 4.57 1.77 -5.21
C PRO A 184 3.66 1.36 -6.37
N GLU A 185 4.19 0.60 -7.32
CA GLU A 185 3.47 0.17 -8.54
C GLU A 185 2.10 -0.49 -8.28
N ASP A 186 1.99 -1.31 -7.24
CA ASP A 186 0.72 -1.95 -6.87
C ASP A 186 -0.36 -0.93 -6.45
N ASP A 187 0.06 0.13 -5.77
CA ASP A 187 -0.82 1.22 -5.37
C ASP A 187 -1.14 2.14 -6.55
N LYS A 188 -0.17 2.43 -7.43
CA LYS A 188 -0.44 3.18 -8.68
C LYS A 188 -1.53 2.52 -9.52
N ARG A 189 -1.48 1.19 -9.66
CA ARG A 189 -2.53 0.43 -10.38
C ARG A 189 -3.89 0.56 -9.71
N PHE A 190 -3.94 0.48 -8.37
CA PHE A 190 -5.18 0.69 -7.62
C PHE A 190 -5.71 2.12 -7.80
N PHE A 191 -4.85 3.13 -7.74
CA PHE A 191 -5.22 4.54 -7.94
C PHE A 191 -5.77 4.81 -9.32
N LEU A 192 -5.07 4.36 -10.38
CA LEU A 192 -5.56 4.50 -11.76
C LEU A 192 -6.94 3.84 -11.94
N ALA A 193 -7.11 2.62 -11.43
CA ALA A 193 -8.41 1.94 -11.48
C ALA A 193 -9.51 2.68 -10.69
N TYR A 194 -9.17 3.26 -9.54
CA TYR A 194 -10.11 4.05 -8.75
C TYR A 194 -10.54 5.32 -9.48
N MET A 195 -9.60 6.04 -10.10
CA MET A 195 -9.91 7.24 -10.87
C MET A 195 -10.84 6.92 -12.05
N GLU A 196 -10.56 5.83 -12.77
CA GLU A 196 -11.38 5.37 -13.90
C GLU A 196 -12.79 4.93 -13.50
N ALA A 197 -12.95 4.37 -12.30
CA ALA A 197 -14.24 3.94 -11.81
C ALA A 197 -15.13 5.11 -11.35
N ASN A 198 -14.52 6.25 -10.97
CA ASN A 198 -15.21 7.35 -10.31
C ASN A 198 -15.25 8.66 -11.12
N ALA A 199 -14.59 8.73 -12.28
CA ALA A 199 -14.65 9.88 -13.18
C ALA A 199 -14.61 9.45 -14.65
N SER A 200 -15.23 10.23 -15.54
CA SER A 200 -15.19 9.95 -16.98
C SER A 200 -13.80 10.23 -17.54
N THR A 201 -13.42 9.49 -18.60
CA THR A 201 -12.13 9.66 -19.26
C THR A 201 -11.96 11.08 -19.82
N GLN A 202 -12.99 11.67 -20.43
CA GLN A 202 -12.95 13.06 -20.94
C GLN A 202 -12.66 14.05 -19.82
N ARG A 203 -13.35 13.91 -18.69
CA ARG A 203 -13.20 14.78 -17.53
C ARG A 203 -11.78 14.72 -16.96
N LEU A 204 -11.23 13.51 -16.78
CA LEU A 204 -9.84 13.33 -16.35
C LEU A 204 -8.84 13.85 -17.37
N TYR A 205 -9.09 13.62 -18.66
CA TYR A 205 -8.23 14.09 -19.74
C TYR A 205 -8.10 15.62 -19.74
N TRP A 206 -9.22 16.35 -19.76
CA TRP A 206 -9.22 17.81 -19.78
C TRP A 206 -8.66 18.41 -18.48
N LEU A 207 -8.94 17.79 -17.32
CA LEU A 207 -8.31 18.18 -16.06
C LEU A 207 -6.80 17.99 -16.10
N PHE A 208 -6.29 16.87 -16.61
CA PHE A 208 -4.85 16.62 -16.66
C PHE A 208 -4.15 17.48 -17.70
N CYS A 209 -4.77 17.77 -18.86
CA CYS A 209 -4.25 18.77 -19.79
C CYS A 209 -4.16 20.16 -19.13
N TYR A 210 -5.15 20.52 -18.31
CA TYR A 210 -5.12 21.77 -17.55
C TYR A 210 -3.97 21.80 -16.54
N MET A 211 -3.77 20.70 -15.79
CA MET A 211 -2.65 20.58 -14.86
C MET A 211 -1.28 20.59 -15.56
N TYR A 212 -1.20 19.98 -16.75
CA TYR A 212 0.00 19.97 -17.58
C TYR A 212 0.41 21.38 -17.99
N ALA A 213 -0.57 22.24 -18.34
CA ALA A 213 -0.34 23.64 -18.65
C ALA A 213 -0.02 24.51 -17.42
N PHE A 214 -0.46 24.10 -16.23
CA PHE A 214 -0.47 24.95 -15.03
C PHE A 214 0.87 24.96 -14.28
N ARG A 215 1.55 23.81 -14.14
CA ARG A 215 2.82 23.68 -13.41
C ARG A 215 3.72 22.61 -14.03
N ASP A 216 5.01 22.94 -14.16
CA ASP A 216 6.05 22.03 -14.68
C ASP A 216 6.18 20.71 -13.89
N ASN A 217 5.99 20.76 -12.55
CA ASN A 217 6.03 19.52 -11.76
C ASN A 217 4.87 18.56 -12.13
N CYS A 218 3.70 19.09 -12.47
CA CYS A 218 2.55 18.28 -12.85
C CYS A 218 2.73 17.66 -14.23
N SER A 219 3.28 18.40 -15.21
CA SER A 219 3.59 17.85 -16.52
C SER A 219 4.62 16.72 -16.41
N ASP A 220 5.68 16.90 -15.61
CA ASP A 220 6.68 15.89 -15.31
C ASP A 220 6.08 14.59 -14.74
N ILE A 221 5.18 14.71 -13.76
CA ILE A 221 4.48 13.54 -13.17
C ILE A 221 3.62 12.84 -14.22
N LEU A 222 2.87 13.60 -15.03
CA LEU A 222 1.99 13.07 -16.05
C LEU A 222 2.77 12.34 -17.16
N VAL A 223 3.92 12.88 -17.58
CA VAL A 223 4.82 12.24 -18.55
C VAL A 223 5.43 10.97 -17.96
N ARG A 224 5.88 10.98 -16.70
CA ARG A 224 6.39 9.76 -16.04
C ARG A 224 5.32 8.68 -15.89
N ASN A 225 4.07 9.09 -15.70
CA ASN A 225 2.94 8.21 -15.46
C ASN A 225 1.97 8.21 -16.65
N THR A 226 2.44 8.14 -17.90
CA THR A 226 1.64 8.29 -19.15
C THR A 226 0.28 7.58 -19.19
N ARG A 227 0.09 6.50 -18.43
CA ARG A 227 -1.20 5.83 -18.23
C ARG A 227 -2.29 6.71 -17.59
N THR A 228 -1.91 7.80 -16.93
CA THR A 228 -2.83 8.81 -16.38
C THR A 228 -3.48 9.63 -17.47
N LEU A 229 -2.71 10.00 -18.50
CA LEU A 229 -3.14 10.81 -19.62
C LEU A 229 -3.79 9.90 -20.67
N ARG A 230 -4.93 9.32 -20.28
CA ARG A 230 -5.74 8.51 -21.19
C ARG A 230 -6.48 9.43 -22.14
N ILE A 231 -6.06 9.39 -23.40
CA ILE A 231 -6.75 10.06 -24.49
C ILE A 231 -8.13 9.39 -24.68
N PRO A 232 -9.24 10.17 -24.67
CA PRO A 232 -10.57 9.65 -24.95
C PRO A 232 -10.65 8.95 -26.32
N LYS A 233 -11.45 7.88 -26.41
CA LYS A 233 -11.66 7.16 -27.68
C LYS A 233 -12.27 8.11 -28.71
N GLY A 234 -11.65 8.20 -29.89
CA GLY A 234 -12.11 9.06 -30.99
C GLY A 234 -11.29 10.35 -31.17
N TYR A 235 -10.30 10.62 -30.30
CA TYR A 235 -9.37 11.73 -30.49
C TYR A 235 -8.15 11.33 -31.35
N VAL A 236 -7.80 10.03 -31.33
CA VAL A 236 -6.79 9.36 -32.16
C VAL A 236 -7.47 8.23 -32.91
#